data_AF-A0A534HUU9-F1
#
_entry.id   AF-A0A534HUU9-F1
#
_cell.length_a   1.000
_cell.length_b   1.000
_cell.length_c   1.000
_cell.angle_alpha   90.00
_cell.angle_beta   90.00
_cell.angle_gamma   90.00
#
_symmetry.space_group_name_H-M   'P 1'
#
loop_
_entity.id
_entity.type
_entity.pdbx_description
1 polymer ?
#
loop_
_entity_poly.entity_id
_entity_poly.type
_entity_poly.pdbx_seq_one_letter_code
_entity_poly.pdbx_strand_id
1 'polypeptide(L)'
;MAVLPDIAAAGLYGLVLFLLALGVLVIFVEKVSARRLVALLLTAGLAALVLATIGETGLALLAVGFAAALLANQTFEWLTTR
;
A
#
# COMPACT_ATOMS: atom_id res chain seq x y z
N MET A 1 -12.78 -32.89 7.08
CA MET A 1 -13.01 -31.45 6.84
C MET A 1 -12.38 -30.69 7.98
N ALA A 2 -11.10 -30.31 7.85
CA ALA A 2 -10.40 -29.58 8.90
C ALA A 2 -10.73 -28.10 8.80
N VAL A 3 -11.76 -27.68 9.55
CA VAL A 3 -12.16 -26.27 9.72
C VAL A 3 -11.38 -25.70 10.90
N LEU A 4 -10.08 -25.52 10.71
CA LEU A 4 -9.30 -24.62 11.55
C LEU A 4 -8.31 -23.93 10.62
N PRO A 5 -8.66 -22.76 10.05
CA PRO A 5 -7.69 -22.00 9.29
C PRO A 5 -6.53 -21.69 10.24
N ASP A 6 -5.32 -22.01 9.77
CA ASP A 6 -4.06 -21.84 10.47
C ASP A 6 -4.00 -20.43 11.08
N ILE A 7 -4.07 -20.37 12.42
CA ILE A 7 -4.08 -19.12 13.19
C ILE A 7 -2.82 -18.30 12.86
N ALA A 8 -1.72 -18.95 12.49
CA ALA A 8 -0.51 -18.29 12.03
C ALA A 8 -0.75 -17.54 10.72
N ALA A 9 -1.43 -18.16 9.75
CA ALA A 9 -1.80 -17.50 8.50
C ALA A 9 -2.75 -16.32 8.75
N ALA A 10 -3.76 -16.49 9.60
CA ALA A 10 -4.68 -15.42 9.97
C ALA A 10 -3.95 -14.24 10.65
N GLY A 11 -2.99 -14.52 11.53
CA GLY A 11 -2.14 -13.49 12.14
C GLY A 11 -1.26 -12.77 11.14
N LEU A 12 -0.73 -13.49 10.15
CA LEU A 12 0.09 -12.91 9.08
C LEU A 12 -0.73 -11.97 8.19
N TYR A 13 -1.95 -12.36 7.81
CA TYR A 13 -2.87 -11.49 7.08
C TYR A 13 -3.25 -10.25 7.91
N GLY A 14 -3.54 -10.42 9.21
CA GLY A 14 -3.85 -9.32 10.11
C GLY A 14 -2.70 -8.32 10.25
N LEU A 15 -1.46 -8.81 10.36
CA LEU A 15 -0.26 -7.97 10.43
C LEU A 15 -0.04 -7.21 9.12
N VAL A 16 -0.19 -7.85 7.97
CA VAL A 16 -0.06 -7.18 6.66
C VAL A 16 -1.10 -6.07 6.52
N LEU A 17 -2.36 -6.33 6.87
CA LEU A 17 -3.41 -5.32 6.84
C LEU A 17 -3.17 -4.18 7.84
N PHE A 18 -2.68 -4.50 9.04
CA PHE A 18 -2.32 -3.51 10.05
C PHE A 18 -1.18 -2.61 9.57
N LEU A 19 -0.11 -3.19 9.01
CA LEU A 19 1.02 -2.45 8.46
C LEU A 19 0.62 -1.63 7.22
N LEU A 20 -0.30 -2.14 6.40
CA LEU A 20 -0.88 -1.40 5.29
C LEU A 20 -1.65 -0.18 5.80
N ALA A 21 -2.54 -0.37 6.78
CA ALA A 21 -3.29 0.72 7.41
C ALA A 21 -2.37 1.73 8.10
N LEU A 22 -1.33 1.26 8.79
CA LEU A 22 -0.33 2.11 9.43
C LEU A 22 0.48 2.91 8.38
N GLY A 23 0.88 2.28 7.27
CA GLY A 23 1.56 2.93 6.16
C GLY A 23 0.71 4.01 5.52
N VAL A 24 -0.59 3.74 5.30
CA VAL A 24 -1.57 4.74 4.86
C VAL A 24 -1.65 5.89 5.87
N LEU A 25 -1.75 5.59 7.16
CA LEU A 25 -1.84 6.59 8.22
C LEU A 25 -0.58 7.48 8.30
N VAL A 26 0.61 6.89 8.16
CA VAL A 26 1.90 7.62 8.16
C VAL A 26 1.98 8.57 6.96
N ILE A 27 1.50 8.15 5.79
CA ILE A 27 1.42 9.02 4.60
C ILE A 27 0.53 10.24 4.89
N PHE A 28 -0.59 10.06 5.61
CA PHE A 28 -1.47 11.17 5.99
C PHE A 28 -0.86 12.17 6.99
N VAL A 29 0.17 11.77 7.74
CA VAL A 29 0.81 12.62 8.77
C VAL A 29 2.02 13.35 8.22
N GLU A 30 2.73 12.79 7.25
CA GLU A 30 4.00 13.32 6.78
C GLU A 30 3.89 14.01 5.42
N LYS A 31 4.29 15.30 5.36
CA LYS A 31 4.35 16.06 4.12
C LYS A 31 5.38 15.45 3.17
N VAL A 32 4.90 14.70 2.18
CA VAL A 32 5.75 14.12 1.14
C VAL A 32 6.01 15.17 0.06
N SER A 33 7.27 15.55 -0.14
CA SER A 33 7.63 16.42 -1.27
C SER A 33 7.23 15.79 -2.61
N ALA A 34 6.78 16.60 -3.57
CA ALA A 34 6.31 16.12 -4.88
C ALA A 34 7.32 15.21 -5.60
N ARG A 35 8.63 15.50 -5.47
CA ARG A 35 9.70 14.66 -6.04
C ARG A 35 9.73 13.26 -5.41
N ARG A 36 9.58 13.15 -4.10
CA ARG A 36 9.52 11.86 -3.39
C ARG A 36 8.23 11.11 -3.72
N LEU A 37 7.10 11.82 -3.84
CA LEU A 37 5.83 11.22 -4.21
C LEU A 37 5.91 10.55 -5.59
N VAL A 38 6.43 11.24 -6.59
CA VAL A 38 6.63 10.66 -7.94
C VAL A 38 7.55 9.46 -7.90
N ALA A 39 8.66 9.52 -7.15
CA ALA A 39 9.58 8.40 -7.02
C ALA A 39 8.89 7.17 -6.39
N LEU A 40 8.11 7.36 -5.32
CA LEU A 40 7.36 6.30 -4.65
C LEU A 40 6.27 5.69 -5.53
N LEU A 41 5.57 6.50 -6.33
CA LEU A 41 4.56 6.00 -7.27
C LEU A 41 5.20 5.17 -8.38
N LEU A 42 6.34 5.60 -8.91
CA LEU A 42 7.06 4.85 -9.94
C LEU A 42 7.60 3.53 -9.40
N THR A 43 8.19 3.52 -8.21
CA THR A 43 8.67 2.26 -7.60
C THR A 43 7.52 1.33 -7.26
N ALA A 44 6.41 1.84 -6.71
CA ALA A 44 5.23 1.02 -6.44
C ALA A 44 4.63 0.43 -7.72
N GLY A 45 4.54 1.21 -8.80
CA GLY A 45 4.06 0.75 -10.10
C GLY A 45 4.97 -0.31 -10.73
N LEU A 46 6.29 -0.10 -10.70
CA LEU A 46 7.26 -1.09 -11.19
C LEU A 46 7.22 -2.38 -10.36
N ALA A 47 7.13 -2.27 -9.03
CA ALA A 47 7.00 -3.43 -8.15
C ALA A 47 5.71 -4.21 -8.45
N ALA A 48 4.58 -3.51 -8.60
CA ALA A 48 3.31 -4.15 -8.96
C ALA A 48 3.40 -4.89 -10.30
N LEU A 49 4.03 -4.27 -11.31
CA LEU A 49 4.22 -4.89 -12.63
C LEU A 49 5.07 -6.17 -12.52
N VAL A 50 6.21 -6.11 -11.82
CA VAL A 50 7.09 -7.27 -11.63
C VAL A 50 6.37 -8.39 -10.86
N LEU A 51 5.63 -8.04 -9.80
CA LEU A 51 4.87 -9.03 -9.02
C LEU A 51 3.76 -9.67 -9.85
N ALA A 52 3.08 -8.89 -10.69
CA ALA A 52 2.05 -9.41 -11.59
C ALA A 52 2.62 -10.35 -12.65
N THR A 53 3.81 -10.07 -13.21
CA THR A 53 4.42 -10.94 -14.24
C THR A 53 4.92 -12.27 -13.70
N ILE A 54 5.27 -12.35 -12.41
CA ILE A 54 5.66 -13.61 -11.75
C ILE A 54 4.47 -14.36 -11.11
N GLY A 55 3.23 -13.87 -11.28
CA GLY A 55 2.01 -14.52 -10.79
C GLY A 55 1.56 -14.13 -9.38
N GLU A 56 2.31 -13.24 -8.71
CA GLU A 56 2.05 -12.75 -7.34
C GLU A 56 1.03 -11.60 -7.32
N THR A 57 -0.17 -11.87 -7.86
CA THR A 57 -1.24 -10.87 -8.05
C THR A 57 -1.73 -10.25 -6.75
N GLY A 58 -1.74 -11.00 -5.64
CA GLY A 58 -2.09 -10.46 -4.32
C GLY A 58 -1.11 -9.39 -3.83
N LEU A 59 0.20 -9.64 -3.99
CA LEU A 59 1.24 -8.67 -3.62
C LEU A 59 1.28 -7.49 -4.58
N ALA A 60 1.00 -7.72 -5.88
CA ALA A 60 0.87 -6.65 -6.85
C ALA A 60 -0.26 -5.67 -6.47
N LEU A 61 -1.40 -6.19 -6.00
CA LEU A 61 -2.52 -5.36 -5.51
C LEU A 61 -2.13 -4.54 -4.27
N LEU A 62 -1.30 -5.07 -3.37
CA LEU A 62 -0.80 -4.28 -2.23
C LEU A 62 0.05 -3.09 -2.69
N ALA A 63 0.94 -3.29 -3.66
CA ALA A 63 1.75 -2.22 -4.22
C ALA A 63 0.89 -1.14 -4.92
N VAL A 64 -0.16 -1.55 -5.64
CA VAL A 64 -1.14 -0.62 -6.23
C VAL A 64 -1.93 0.11 -5.15
N GLY A 65 -2.36 -0.57 -4.09
CA GLY A 65 -3.07 0.03 -2.96
C GLY A 65 -2.23 1.09 -2.24
N PHE A 66 -0.93 0.83 -2.07
CA PHE A 66 0.03 1.80 -1.54
C PHE A 66 0.13 3.05 -2.43
N ALA A 67 0.22 2.88 -3.75
CA ALA A 67 0.25 4.00 -4.69
C ALA A 67 -1.05 4.83 -4.65
N ALA A 68 -2.21 4.15 -4.57
CA ALA A 68 -3.51 4.81 -4.45
C ALA A 68 -3.61 5.62 -3.15
N ALA A 69 -3.08 5.11 -2.04
CA ALA A 69 -3.04 5.82 -0.76
C ALA A 69 -2.19 7.10 -0.82
N LEU A 70 -1.03 7.06 -1.47
CA LEU A 70 -0.19 8.25 -1.69
C LEU A 70 -0.94 9.33 -2.50
N LEU A 71 -1.64 8.92 -3.56
CA LEU A 71 -2.43 9.84 -4.38
C LEU A 71 -3.61 10.43 -3.61
N ALA A 72 -4.31 9.61 -2.83
CA ALA A 72 -5.40 10.06 -1.97
C ALA A 72 -4.92 11.09 -0.95
N ASN A 73 -3.78 10.85 -0.29
CA ASN A 73 -3.20 11.81 0.64
C ASN A 73 -2.81 13.12 -0.04
N GLN A 74 -2.10 13.07 -1.17
CA GLN A 74 -1.74 14.28 -1.90
C GLN A 74 -2.96 15.10 -2.32
N THR A 75 -4.04 14.41 -2.72
CA THR A 75 -5.31 15.05 -3.06
C THR A 75 -5.93 15.70 -1.83
N PHE A 76 -5.88 15.04 -0.68
CA PHE A 76 -6.40 15.55 0.59
C PHE A 76 -5.61 16.77 1.09
N GLU A 77 -4.28 16.73 1.02
CA GLU A 77 -3.43 17.90 1.32
C GLU A 77 -3.78 19.07 0.41
N TRP A 78 -3.92 18.82 -0.90
CA TRP A 78 -4.28 19.87 -1.86
C TRP A 78 -5.66 20.50 -1.59
N LEU A 79 -6.64 19.68 -1.17
CA LEU A 79 -7.99 20.15 -0.84
C LEU A 79 -8.07 20.92 0.48
N THR A 80 -7.17 20.65 1.43
CA THR A 80 -7.21 21.23 2.78
C THR A 80 -6.23 22.39 2.99
N THR A 81 -5.25 22.56 2.10
CA THR A 81 -4.24 23.63 2.18
C THR A 81 -4.38 24.71 1.11
N ARG A 82 -5.40 24.61 0.24
CA ARG A 82 -5.90 25.73 -0.58
C ARG A 82 -7.06 26.42 0.12
#